data_AF-A0A212CLP9-F1
#
_entry.id   AF-A0A212CLP9-F1
#
_cell.length_a   1.000
_cell.length_b   1.000
_cell.length_c   1.000
_cell.angle_alpha   90.00
_cell.angle_beta   90.00
_cell.angle_gamma   90.00
#
_symmetry.space_group_name_H-M   'P 1'
#
loop_
_entity.id
_entity.type
_entity.pdbx_description
1 polymer ?
#
loop_
_entity_poly.entity_id
_entity_poly.type
_entity_poly.pdbx_seq_one_letter_code
_entity_poly.pdbx_strand_id
1 'polypeptide(L)'
;MSFWLSLWEEIVKEVSTYIKKIGYNPDTIAFVPISGWNGDNILEPSANRPSWFKGWKVTHTDVNASGTTLLEALDCILPPACPTDQPFVGFHVKNVSVRDVRHNIVAGNSKNDPPVESAFFIAQAPVRDCHTVHIACKFAKLKEEIYHCSGEKLEDGPKLLKFGDAAIVDMIPGQPMCFKKFSDSPPLDLFAVCHMKPTVAVGSSKQWTRRQLEPQGHQVCPESSEG
;
A
#
# COMPACT_ATOMS: atom_id res chain seq x y z
N MET A 1 5.83 -30.54 -27.92
CA MET A 1 5.82 -29.32 -27.08
C MET A 1 7.20 -29.22 -26.46
N SER A 2 7.95 -28.13 -26.67
CA SER A 2 9.33 -28.00 -26.17
C SER A 2 9.37 -27.86 -24.65
N PHE A 3 10.32 -28.52 -23.97
CA PHE A 3 10.53 -28.43 -22.51
C PHE A 3 10.51 -26.99 -21.95
N TRP A 4 11.08 -26.03 -22.69
CA TRP A 4 11.09 -24.62 -22.32
C TRP A 4 9.71 -23.96 -22.30
N LEU A 5 8.77 -24.41 -23.14
CA LEU A 5 7.40 -23.89 -23.15
C LEU A 5 6.63 -24.40 -21.93
N SER A 6 6.75 -25.69 -21.60
CA SER A 6 6.09 -26.25 -20.42
C SER A 6 6.60 -25.63 -19.12
N LEU A 7 7.92 -25.40 -19.02
CA LEU A 7 8.51 -24.74 -17.85
C LEU A 7 8.02 -23.30 -17.72
N TRP A 8 7.94 -22.57 -18.84
CA TRP A 8 7.41 -21.21 -18.86
C TRP A 8 5.95 -21.15 -18.40
N GLU A 9 5.08 -22.00 -18.95
CA GLU A 9 3.66 -22.06 -18.59
C GLU A 9 3.47 -22.42 -17.10
N GLU A 10 4.30 -23.31 -16.56
CA GLU A 10 4.31 -23.67 -15.14
C GLU A 10 4.69 -22.49 -14.25
N ILE A 11 5.79 -21.80 -14.55
CA ILE A 11 6.25 -20.62 -13.79
C ILE A 11 5.20 -19.52 -13.82
N VAL A 12 4.66 -19.19 -14.99
CA VAL A 12 3.63 -18.15 -15.12
C VAL A 12 2.41 -18.49 -14.26
N LYS A 13 1.99 -19.76 -14.22
CA LYS A 13 0.85 -20.21 -13.42
C LYS A 13 1.12 -20.10 -11.91
N GLU A 14 2.29 -20.54 -11.45
CA GLU A 14 2.65 -20.52 -10.03
C GLU A 14 2.78 -19.08 -9.53
N VAL A 15 3.50 -18.25 -10.28
CA VAL A 15 3.70 -16.82 -9.96
C VAL A 15 2.38 -16.06 -10.00
N SER A 16 1.52 -16.30 -10.99
CA SER A 16 0.19 -15.67 -11.05
C SER A 16 -0.67 -16.01 -9.83
N THR A 17 -0.59 -17.26 -9.36
CA THR A 17 -1.30 -17.70 -8.16
C THR A 17 -0.78 -16.99 -6.91
N TYR A 18 0.53 -16.84 -6.80
CA TYR A 18 1.17 -16.15 -5.68
C TYR A 18 0.83 -14.65 -5.64
N ILE A 19 0.96 -13.97 -6.77
CA ILE A 19 0.64 -12.55 -6.94
C ILE A 19 -0.83 -12.25 -6.61
N LYS A 20 -1.74 -13.14 -7.06
CA LYS A 20 -3.17 -13.03 -6.73
C LYS A 20 -3.46 -13.15 -5.24
N LYS A 21 -2.67 -13.96 -4.49
CA LYS A 21 -2.78 -14.04 -3.02
C LYS A 21 -2.33 -12.76 -2.33
N ILE A 22 -1.33 -12.06 -2.89
CA ILE A 22 -0.85 -10.77 -2.36
C ILE A 22 -1.87 -9.65 -2.62
N GLY A 23 -2.74 -9.81 -3.62
CA GLY A 23 -3.82 -8.87 -3.95
C GLY A 23 -3.61 -8.08 -5.24
N TYR A 24 -2.61 -8.45 -6.04
CA TYR A 24 -2.40 -7.87 -7.36
C TYR A 24 -3.19 -8.65 -8.43
N ASN A 25 -3.62 -7.96 -9.48
CA ASN A 25 -4.27 -8.59 -10.62
C ASN A 25 -3.20 -9.18 -11.58
N PRO A 26 -3.16 -10.50 -11.83
CA PRO A 26 -2.19 -11.08 -12.75
C PRO A 26 -2.37 -10.59 -14.19
N ASP A 27 -3.57 -10.16 -14.59
CA ASP A 27 -3.83 -9.67 -15.96
C ASP A 27 -3.18 -8.29 -16.22
N THR A 28 -2.82 -7.57 -15.15
CA THR A 28 -2.12 -6.28 -15.24
C THR A 28 -0.60 -6.42 -15.28
N ILE A 29 -0.05 -7.64 -15.38
CA ILE A 29 1.39 -7.92 -15.25
C ILE A 29 1.93 -8.57 -16.52
N ALA A 30 2.98 -7.97 -17.08
CA ALA A 30 3.68 -8.50 -18.25
C ALA A 30 4.65 -9.63 -17.84
N PHE A 31 4.42 -10.84 -18.37
CA PHE A 31 5.37 -11.94 -18.24
C PHE A 31 6.32 -11.97 -19.43
N VAL A 32 7.60 -11.65 -19.22
CA VAL A 32 8.62 -11.61 -20.26
C VAL A 32 9.72 -12.66 -20.00
N PRO A 33 9.94 -13.64 -20.89
CA PRO A 33 11.05 -14.58 -20.77
C PRO A 33 12.34 -13.87 -21.18
N ILE A 34 13.22 -13.59 -20.21
CA ILE A 34 14.49 -12.88 -20.44
C ILE A 34 15.70 -13.77 -20.16
N SER A 35 16.82 -13.47 -20.82
CA SER A 35 18.14 -13.95 -20.42
C SER A 35 19.02 -12.75 -20.08
N GLY A 36 19.26 -12.52 -18.79
CA GLY A 36 20.07 -11.41 -18.32
C GLY A 36 21.52 -11.46 -18.82
N TRP A 37 22.06 -12.66 -19.02
CA TRP A 37 23.45 -12.85 -19.46
C TRP A 37 23.62 -12.62 -20.97
N ASN A 38 22.68 -13.13 -21.77
CA ASN A 38 22.75 -13.03 -23.24
C ASN A 38 22.09 -11.76 -23.78
N GLY A 39 21.29 -11.05 -22.97
CA GLY A 39 20.52 -9.89 -23.39
C GLY A 39 19.19 -10.23 -24.10
N ASP A 40 18.75 -11.49 -24.06
CA ASP A 40 17.55 -11.93 -24.77
C ASP A 40 16.28 -11.24 -24.25
N ASN A 41 15.51 -10.63 -25.15
CA ASN A 41 14.23 -9.95 -24.89
C ASN A 41 14.32 -8.78 -23.90
N ILE A 42 15.51 -8.20 -23.67
CA ILE A 42 15.69 -7.03 -22.80
C ILE A 42 15.37 -5.74 -23.56
N LEU A 43 16.18 -5.42 -24.57
CA LEU A 43 16.01 -4.24 -25.43
C LEU A 43 15.43 -4.61 -26.79
N GLU A 44 15.88 -5.74 -27.33
CA GLU A 44 15.50 -6.22 -28.65
C GLU A 44 14.92 -7.64 -28.53
N PRO A 45 13.97 -8.03 -29.41
CA PRO A 45 13.48 -9.39 -29.47
C PRO A 45 14.63 -10.35 -29.77
N SER A 46 14.75 -11.43 -29.00
CA SER A 46 15.82 -12.40 -29.17
C SER A 46 15.84 -13.01 -30.58
N ALA A 47 17.03 -13.15 -31.16
CA ALA A 47 17.23 -13.93 -32.39
C ALA A 47 17.01 -15.43 -32.15
N ASN A 48 17.30 -15.89 -30.93
CA ASN A 48 16.97 -17.23 -30.42
C ASN A 48 15.55 -17.28 -29.86
N ARG A 49 14.63 -16.47 -30.41
CA ARG A 49 13.24 -16.44 -29.98
C ARG A 49 12.71 -17.86 -29.98
N PRO A 50 12.25 -18.37 -28.84
CA PRO A 50 11.51 -19.60 -28.87
C PRO A 50 10.27 -19.34 -29.71
N SER A 51 10.05 -20.14 -30.76
CA SER A 51 8.92 -19.96 -31.71
C SER A 51 7.54 -19.96 -31.04
N TRP A 52 7.48 -20.33 -29.76
CA TRP A 52 6.29 -20.34 -28.93
C TRP A 52 5.97 -19.01 -28.24
N PHE A 53 6.92 -18.09 -28.04
CA PHE A 53 6.63 -16.81 -27.37
C PHE A 53 6.15 -15.76 -28.38
N LYS A 54 4.86 -15.43 -28.32
CA LYS A 54 4.21 -14.47 -29.23
C LYS A 54 4.19 -13.03 -28.69
N GLY A 55 4.81 -12.78 -27.54
CA GLY A 55 4.74 -11.53 -26.81
C GLY A 55 3.87 -11.61 -25.56
N TRP A 56 4.06 -10.64 -24.69
CA TRP A 56 3.28 -10.44 -23.49
C TRP A 56 2.08 -9.53 -23.81
N LYS A 57 1.03 -9.66 -22.99
CA LYS A 57 -0.17 -8.82 -23.05
C LYS A 57 -0.56 -8.42 -21.65
N VAL A 58 -0.87 -7.16 -21.47
CA VAL A 58 -1.32 -6.57 -20.21
C VAL A 58 -2.63 -5.86 -20.45
N THR A 59 -3.60 -6.11 -19.58
CA THR A 59 -4.89 -5.42 -19.61
C THR A 59 -4.97 -4.50 -18.40
N HIS A 60 -4.84 -3.19 -18.60
CA HIS A 60 -5.23 -2.21 -17.59
C HIS A 60 -6.69 -1.81 -17.79
N THR A 61 -7.29 -1.27 -16.73
CA THR A 61 -8.65 -0.71 -16.76
C THR A 61 -8.85 0.33 -17.85
N ASP A 62 -7.78 1.06 -18.20
CA ASP A 62 -7.84 2.20 -19.10
C ASP A 62 -7.20 1.93 -20.48
N VAL A 63 -6.18 1.06 -20.55
CA VAL A 63 -5.44 0.76 -21.79
C VAL A 63 -4.94 -0.68 -21.81
N ASN A 64 -5.15 -1.39 -22.93
CA ASN A 64 -4.51 -2.69 -23.17
C ASN A 64 -3.18 -2.48 -23.89
N ALA A 65 -2.11 -3.11 -23.39
CA ALA A 65 -0.78 -3.05 -23.95
C ALA A 65 -0.28 -4.44 -24.35
N SER A 66 0.55 -4.50 -25.37
CA SER A 66 1.22 -5.73 -25.80
C SER A 66 2.60 -5.41 -26.32
N GLY A 67 3.55 -6.28 -26.03
CA GLY A 67 4.93 -6.14 -26.50
C GLY A 67 5.65 -7.48 -26.47
N THR A 68 6.93 -7.43 -26.74
CA THR A 68 7.80 -8.60 -26.83
C THR A 68 9.03 -8.50 -25.94
N THR A 69 9.46 -7.28 -25.63
CA THR A 69 10.67 -6.99 -24.85
C THR A 69 10.33 -6.49 -23.45
N LEU A 70 11.32 -6.51 -22.57
CA LEU A 70 11.23 -5.94 -21.23
C LEU A 70 11.15 -4.41 -21.28
N LEU A 71 11.87 -3.77 -22.21
CA LEU A 71 11.80 -2.33 -22.41
C LEU A 71 10.37 -1.87 -22.73
N GLU A 72 9.72 -2.52 -23.69
CA GLU A 72 8.32 -2.23 -24.03
C GLU A 72 7.39 -2.43 -22.81
N ALA A 73 7.69 -3.39 -21.94
CA ALA A 73 6.89 -3.63 -20.74
C ALA A 73 7.07 -2.51 -19.71
N LEU A 74 8.28 -1.95 -19.59
CA LEU A 74 8.57 -0.80 -18.74
C LEU A 74 7.94 0.48 -19.28
N ASP A 75 7.97 0.69 -20.60
CA ASP A 75 7.35 1.85 -21.25
C ASP A 75 5.82 1.85 -21.13
N CYS A 76 5.21 0.68 -20.94
CA CYS A 76 3.78 0.53 -20.70
C CYS A 76 3.37 0.76 -19.24
N ILE A 77 4.32 1.01 -18.32
CA ILE A 77 3.98 1.39 -16.95
C ILE A 77 3.27 2.74 -16.97
N LEU A 78 2.00 2.74 -16.57
CA LEU A 78 1.21 3.95 -16.47
C LEU A 78 1.91 4.94 -15.52
N PRO A 79 2.09 6.20 -15.93
CA PRO A 79 2.63 7.21 -15.03
C PRO A 79 1.70 7.32 -13.81
N PRO A 80 2.24 7.40 -12.58
CA PRO A 80 1.42 7.54 -11.40
C PRO A 80 0.56 8.80 -11.54
N ALA A 81 -0.74 8.68 -11.25
CA ALA A 81 -1.62 9.83 -11.19
C ALA A 81 -1.07 10.79 -10.13
N CYS A 82 -0.55 11.94 -10.57
CA CYS A 82 -0.22 13.00 -9.64
C CYS A 82 -1.55 13.49 -9.04
N PRO A 83 -1.73 13.49 -7.71
CA PRO A 83 -2.94 14.02 -7.10
C PRO A 83 -2.92 15.56 -7.16
N THR A 84 -2.87 16.13 -8.36
CA THR A 84 -3.00 17.59 -8.58
C THR A 84 -4.40 18.10 -8.27
N ASP A 85 -5.41 17.22 -8.27
CA ASP A 85 -6.80 17.51 -7.88
C ASP A 85 -7.06 17.42 -6.37
N GLN A 86 -6.03 17.13 -5.56
CA GLN A 86 -6.04 17.48 -4.14
C GLN A 86 -4.99 18.56 -3.90
N PRO A 87 -5.27 19.81 -4.31
CA PRO A 87 -4.50 20.90 -3.75
C PRO A 87 -4.74 20.87 -2.23
N PHE A 88 -3.74 21.31 -1.47
CA PHE A 88 -3.94 21.74 -0.09
C PHE A 88 -4.90 22.95 -0.13
N VAL A 89 -6.20 22.67 -0.29
CA VAL A 89 -7.26 23.66 -0.44
C VAL A 89 -7.83 23.98 0.93
N GLY A 90 -7.83 25.26 1.27
CA GLY A 90 -8.74 25.74 2.30
C GLY A 90 -10.18 25.55 1.80
N PHE A 91 -10.98 24.75 2.49
CA PHE A 91 -12.40 24.57 2.19
C PHE A 91 -13.25 25.21 3.29
N HIS A 92 -14.37 25.82 2.92
CA HIS A 92 -15.29 26.45 3.88
C HIS A 92 -16.38 25.44 4.29
N VAL A 93 -16.44 25.14 5.58
CA VAL A 93 -17.46 24.26 6.17
C VAL A 93 -18.44 25.09 6.98
N LYS A 94 -19.74 24.94 6.72
CA LYS A 94 -20.79 25.56 7.53
C LYS A 94 -21.14 24.66 8.72
N ASN A 95 -21.59 25.27 9.82
CA ASN A 95 -22.09 24.57 11.00
C ASN A 95 -21.04 23.70 11.74
N VAL A 96 -19.76 24.04 11.62
CA VAL A 96 -18.66 23.43 12.40
C VAL A 96 -17.88 24.55 13.09
N SER A 97 -17.68 24.43 14.40
CA SER A 97 -16.91 25.41 15.17
C SER A 97 -15.41 25.23 14.94
N VAL A 98 -14.66 26.34 14.93
CA VAL A 98 -13.19 26.31 14.92
C VAL A 98 -12.62 25.57 16.15
N ARG A 99 -13.41 25.44 17.23
CA ARG A 99 -13.02 24.65 18.42
C ARG A 99 -13.06 23.14 18.19
N ASP A 100 -13.92 22.71 17.26
CA ASP A 100 -14.13 21.30 16.92
C ASP A 100 -13.16 20.86 15.81
N VAL A 101 -12.64 21.82 15.03
CA VAL A 101 -11.58 21.59 14.03
C VAL A 101 -10.22 21.79 14.68
N ARG A 102 -9.50 20.68 14.89
CA ARG A 102 -8.12 20.71 15.38
C ARG A 102 -7.17 20.31 14.27
N HIS A 103 -5.92 20.76 14.41
CA HIS A 103 -4.83 20.21 13.61
C HIS A 103 -4.85 18.68 13.72
N ASN A 104 -4.69 17.98 12.60
CA ASN A 104 -4.67 16.51 12.47
C ASN A 104 -6.02 15.78 12.37
N ILE A 105 -7.15 16.48 12.17
CA ILE A 105 -8.41 15.83 11.76
C ILE A 105 -8.36 15.53 10.25
N VAL A 106 -8.62 14.28 9.87
CA VAL A 106 -8.75 13.88 8.47
C VAL A 106 -10.18 14.16 8.02
N ALA A 107 -10.34 15.05 7.05
CA ALA A 107 -11.62 15.29 6.40
C ALA A 107 -11.77 14.34 5.20
N GLY A 108 -12.96 13.78 5.01
CA GLY A 108 -13.27 12.93 3.87
C GLY A 108 -14.74 13.02 3.48
N ASN A 109 -15.08 12.49 2.31
CA ASN A 109 -16.44 12.54 1.79
C ASN A 109 -17.32 11.55 2.57
N SER A 110 -18.45 12.03 3.12
CA SER A 110 -19.38 11.17 3.87
C SER A 110 -19.98 10.03 3.03
N LYS A 111 -20.09 10.20 1.70
CA LYS A 111 -20.72 9.22 0.80
C LYS A 111 -19.73 8.22 0.21
N ASN A 112 -18.44 8.56 0.20
CA ASN A 112 -17.40 7.74 -0.41
C ASN A 112 -16.20 7.65 0.54
N ASP A 113 -16.15 6.55 1.30
CA ASP A 113 -15.10 6.26 2.29
C ASP A 113 -14.90 7.34 3.37
N PRO A 114 -15.88 7.53 4.28
CA PRO A 114 -15.73 8.46 5.39
C PRO A 114 -14.55 8.03 6.28
N PRO A 115 -13.76 8.98 6.80
CA PRO A 115 -12.64 8.68 7.68
C PRO A 115 -13.15 8.01 8.96
N VAL A 116 -12.56 6.87 9.33
CA VAL A 116 -12.97 6.09 10.50
C VAL A 116 -11.84 6.04 11.50
N GLU A 117 -12.19 6.22 12.78
CA GLU A 117 -11.23 6.08 13.88
C GLU A 117 -10.74 4.63 14.00
N SER A 118 -9.42 4.49 14.15
CA SER A 118 -8.79 3.20 14.42
C SER A 118 -8.71 2.93 15.93
N ALA A 119 -9.15 1.74 16.34
CA ALA A 119 -8.98 1.26 17.72
C ALA A 119 -7.58 0.67 17.95
N PHE A 120 -7.04 -0.01 16.94
CA PHE A 120 -5.71 -0.60 16.96
C PHE A 120 -5.21 -0.80 15.53
N PHE A 121 -3.89 -0.75 15.35
CA PHE A 121 -3.26 -1.08 14.07
C PHE A 121 -2.04 -2.00 14.27
N ILE A 122 -1.89 -2.91 13.33
CA ILE A 122 -0.73 -3.79 13.17
C ILE A 122 0.22 -3.07 12.25
N ALA A 123 1.49 -2.96 12.62
CA ALA A 123 2.48 -2.34 11.77
C ALA A 123 3.78 -3.11 11.66
N GLN A 124 4.41 -2.99 10.49
CA GLN A 124 5.75 -3.48 10.22
C GLN A 124 6.73 -2.31 10.25
N ALA A 125 7.83 -2.40 11.00
CA ALA A 125 8.85 -1.34 11.06
C ALA A 125 10.15 -1.75 10.33
N PRO A 126 10.54 -1.08 9.22
CA PRO A 126 11.66 -0.12 9.27
C PRO A 126 11.55 1.16 8.37
N VAL A 127 12.47 2.11 8.63
CA VAL A 127 12.67 3.55 8.20
C VAL A 127 12.12 4.06 6.83
N ARG A 128 11.24 5.10 6.83
CA ARG A 128 11.37 6.50 6.33
C ARG A 128 10.00 7.26 6.30
N ASP A 129 10.05 8.58 6.53
CA ASP A 129 9.01 9.59 6.82
C ASP A 129 7.51 9.33 6.62
N CYS A 130 6.75 9.91 7.55
CA CYS A 130 5.30 9.99 7.55
C CYS A 130 4.83 11.44 7.78
N HIS A 131 3.79 11.79 7.03
CA HIS A 131 2.81 12.85 7.24
C HIS A 131 2.51 13.21 8.72
N THR A 132 3.03 14.38 9.11
CA THR A 132 2.49 15.46 9.98
C THR A 132 1.61 15.14 11.19
N VAL A 133 1.57 13.93 11.75
CA VAL A 133 0.71 13.60 12.91
C VAL A 133 1.56 13.11 14.09
N HIS A 134 1.70 13.97 15.09
CA HIS A 134 2.36 13.64 16.36
C HIS A 134 1.34 13.12 17.38
N ILE A 135 1.05 11.82 17.35
CA ILE A 135 0.18 11.16 18.36
C ILE A 135 1.02 10.16 19.15
N ALA A 136 0.83 10.17 20.48
CA ALA A 136 1.42 9.18 21.35
C ALA A 136 0.73 7.83 21.16
N CYS A 137 1.48 6.81 20.72
CA CYS A 137 1.00 5.44 20.59
C CYS A 137 1.64 4.55 21.66
N LYS A 138 0.86 3.62 22.21
CA LYS A 138 1.33 2.61 23.16
C LYS A 138 1.57 1.30 22.41
N PHE A 139 2.73 0.71 22.61
CA PHE A 139 3.04 -0.64 22.16
C PHE A 139 2.22 -1.61 23.01
N ALA A 140 1.22 -2.27 22.41
CA ALA A 140 0.33 -3.18 23.11
C ALA A 140 0.94 -4.58 23.17
N LYS A 141 1.41 -5.09 22.03
CA LYS A 141 2.00 -6.43 21.92
C LYS A 141 3.01 -6.48 20.78
N LEU A 142 4.16 -7.09 21.03
CA LEU A 142 5.08 -7.52 19.98
C LEU A 142 4.55 -8.85 19.44
N LYS A 143 4.12 -8.88 18.18
CA LYS A 143 3.55 -10.09 17.57
C LYS A 143 4.65 -10.99 17.05
N GLU A 144 5.50 -10.46 16.19
CA GLU A 144 6.49 -11.27 15.47
C GLU A 144 7.74 -10.44 15.23
N GLU A 145 8.91 -11.06 15.37
CA GLU A 145 10.15 -10.54 14.80
C GLU A 145 10.26 -11.05 13.37
N ILE A 146 10.69 -10.19 12.46
CA ILE A 146 10.81 -10.50 11.03
C ILE A 146 12.19 -10.11 10.50
N TYR A 147 12.63 -10.80 9.46
CA TYR A 147 13.83 -10.41 8.74
C TYR A 147 13.55 -9.15 7.89
N HIS A 148 14.39 -8.13 8.04
CA HIS A 148 14.18 -6.80 7.45
C HIS A 148 14.10 -6.80 5.90
N CYS A 149 14.80 -7.69 5.21
CA CYS A 149 14.81 -7.76 3.74
C CYS A 149 13.69 -8.63 3.15
N SER A 150 13.41 -9.78 3.76
CA SER A 150 12.46 -10.78 3.20
C SER A 150 11.08 -10.71 3.83
N GLY A 151 10.95 -10.10 5.02
CA GLY A 151 9.72 -10.12 5.81
C GLY A 151 9.39 -11.49 6.40
N GLU A 152 10.30 -12.46 6.34
CA GLU A 152 10.10 -13.78 6.91
C GLU A 152 10.14 -13.74 8.44
N LYS A 153 9.28 -14.53 9.07
CA LYS A 153 9.16 -14.61 10.53
C LYS A 153 10.39 -15.28 11.14
N LEU A 154 11.01 -14.60 12.11
CA LEU A 154 12.14 -15.10 12.90
C LEU A 154 11.65 -15.69 14.23
N GLU A 155 10.92 -14.91 15.02
CA GLU A 155 10.44 -15.30 16.35
C GLU A 155 8.98 -14.87 16.57
N ASP A 156 8.20 -15.69 17.29
CA ASP A 156 6.84 -15.36 17.71
C ASP A 156 6.84 -14.76 19.12
N GLY A 157 6.34 -13.54 19.25
CA GLY A 157 6.22 -12.84 20.54
C GLY A 157 7.55 -12.52 21.23
N PRO A 158 8.49 -11.81 20.58
CA PRO A 158 9.77 -11.46 21.20
C PRO A 158 9.55 -10.59 22.45
N LYS A 159 10.36 -10.79 23.48
CA LYS A 159 10.25 -10.02 24.75
C LYS A 159 10.81 -8.60 24.64
N LEU A 160 11.80 -8.39 23.75
CA LEU A 160 12.49 -7.13 23.57
C LEU A 160 13.03 -7.07 22.14
N LEU A 161 12.93 -5.90 21.49
CA LEU A 161 13.54 -5.63 20.20
C LEU A 161 14.79 -4.78 20.39
N LYS A 162 15.82 -5.04 19.58
CA LYS A 162 17.06 -4.27 19.53
C LYS A 162 17.08 -3.37 18.29
N PHE A 163 18.06 -2.47 18.28
CA PHE A 163 18.31 -1.63 17.13
C PHE A 163 18.69 -2.48 15.91
N GLY A 164 17.96 -2.31 14.81
CA GLY A 164 18.16 -3.07 13.57
C GLY A 164 17.14 -4.19 13.36
N ASP A 165 16.38 -4.56 14.39
CA ASP A 165 15.35 -5.59 14.28
C ASP A 165 14.10 -5.02 13.60
N ALA A 166 13.48 -5.83 12.74
CA ALA A 166 12.18 -5.54 12.17
C ALA A 166 11.14 -6.41 12.88
N ALA A 167 9.98 -5.83 13.17
CA ALA A 167 8.93 -6.55 13.87
C ALA A 167 7.54 -6.11 13.43
N ILE A 168 6.60 -7.02 13.64
CA ILE A 168 5.17 -6.78 13.56
C ILE A 168 4.66 -6.49 14.97
N VAL A 169 4.04 -5.33 15.12
CA VAL A 169 3.66 -4.80 16.43
C VAL A 169 2.20 -4.36 16.42
N ASP A 170 1.48 -4.68 17.49
CA ASP A 170 0.18 -4.10 17.80
C ASP A 170 0.35 -2.77 18.52
N MET A 171 -0.16 -1.71 17.92
CA MET A 171 -0.09 -0.35 18.46
C MET A 171 -1.50 0.19 18.76
N ILE A 172 -1.63 0.82 19.92
CA ILE A 172 -2.87 1.48 20.36
C ILE A 172 -2.61 2.99 20.43
N PRO A 173 -3.31 3.80 19.62
CA PRO A 173 -3.15 5.25 19.67
C PRO A 173 -3.78 5.80 20.95
N GLY A 174 -3.09 6.71 21.64
CA GLY A 174 -3.59 7.37 22.85
C GLY A 174 -4.61 8.48 22.57
N GLN A 175 -4.72 8.89 21.30
CA GLN A 175 -5.71 9.83 20.80
C GLN A 175 -6.36 9.28 19.52
N PRO A 176 -7.59 9.72 19.18
CA PRO A 176 -8.23 9.33 17.93
C PRO A 176 -7.34 9.55 16.72
N MET A 177 -7.12 8.49 15.93
CA MET A 177 -6.32 8.51 14.71
C MET A 177 -7.07 7.77 13.60
N CYS A 178 -6.99 8.29 12.38
CA CYS A 178 -7.55 7.66 11.19
C CYS A 178 -6.44 6.99 10.38
N PHE A 179 -6.62 5.74 10.00
CA PHE A 179 -5.77 5.03 9.04
C PHE A 179 -6.56 4.73 7.77
N LYS A 180 -5.87 4.70 6.63
CA LYS A 180 -6.39 4.23 5.34
C LYS A 180 -5.46 3.14 4.79
N LYS A 181 -5.98 2.32 3.86
CA LYS A 181 -5.16 1.30 3.19
C LYS A 181 -4.06 1.99 2.43
N PHE A 182 -2.86 1.40 2.45
CA PHE A 182 -1.77 1.83 1.59
C PHE A 182 -2.20 2.01 0.13
N SER A 183 -2.98 1.06 -0.39
CA SER A 183 -3.52 1.12 -1.76
C SER A 183 -4.42 2.32 -2.02
N ASP A 184 -5.15 2.79 -1.00
CA ASP A 184 -6.13 3.87 -1.12
C ASP A 184 -5.51 5.24 -0.79
N SER A 185 -4.53 5.29 0.11
CA SER A 185 -3.83 6.50 0.53
C SER A 185 -2.46 6.15 1.13
N PRO A 186 -1.41 6.00 0.28
CA PRO A 186 -0.05 5.74 0.75
C PRO A 186 0.45 6.74 1.81
N PRO A 187 0.16 8.06 1.70
CA PRO A 187 0.50 9.06 2.71
C PRO A 187 -0.40 9.06 3.94
N LEU A 188 -1.15 8.00 4.24
CA LEU A 188 -1.83 7.83 5.53
C LEU A 188 -1.43 6.52 6.23
N ASP A 189 -0.64 5.68 5.55
CA ASP A 189 -0.30 4.33 5.99
C ASP A 189 1.13 4.21 6.57
N LEU A 190 2.03 5.12 6.19
CA LEU A 190 3.37 5.23 6.78
C LEU A 190 3.30 6.00 8.11
N PHE A 191 4.11 5.66 9.12
CA PHE A 191 4.21 6.40 10.39
C PHE A 191 5.63 6.37 10.98
N ALA A 192 6.07 7.47 11.59
CA ALA A 192 7.33 7.55 12.33
C ALA A 192 7.09 7.46 13.83
N VAL A 193 7.86 6.62 14.52
CA VAL A 193 7.89 6.50 15.98
C VAL A 193 9.06 7.31 16.50
N CYS A 194 8.80 8.27 17.37
CA CYS A 194 9.83 9.12 17.98
C CYS A 194 9.82 8.97 19.50
N HIS A 195 11.00 8.96 20.14
CA HIS A 195 11.14 8.94 21.61
C HIS A 195 12.07 10.07 22.05
N MET A 196 11.56 11.05 22.81
CA MET A 196 12.32 12.21 23.30
C MET A 196 13.07 13.01 22.22
N LYS A 197 12.47 13.14 21.02
CA LYS A 197 12.91 13.90 19.82
C LYS A 197 13.54 13.11 18.66
N PRO A 198 14.47 12.14 18.84
CA PRO A 198 14.89 11.32 17.72
C PRO A 198 13.80 10.35 17.27
N THR A 199 13.75 10.11 15.97
CA THR A 199 13.01 8.99 15.37
C THR A 199 13.71 7.69 15.76
N VAL A 200 12.97 6.80 16.39
CA VAL A 200 13.45 5.49 16.86
C VAL A 200 13.01 4.34 15.96
N ALA A 201 11.90 4.51 15.24
CA ALA A 201 11.43 3.56 14.24
C ALA A 201 10.53 4.26 13.22
N VAL A 202 10.27 3.62 12.10
CA VAL A 202 9.18 3.98 11.17
C VAL A 202 8.53 2.66 10.79
N GLY A 203 7.21 2.65 10.58
CA GLY A 203 6.54 1.51 10.01
C GLY A 203 5.43 1.87 9.04
N SER A 204 4.89 0.84 8.40
CA SER A 204 3.65 0.92 7.64
C SER A 204 2.57 0.13 8.35
N SER A 205 1.33 0.61 8.29
CA SER A 205 0.19 -0.16 8.79
C SER A 205 -0.06 -1.34 7.85
N LYS A 206 -0.27 -2.54 8.40
CA LYS A 206 -0.65 -3.75 7.65
C LYS A 206 -2.13 -4.00 7.74
N GLN A 207 -2.70 -3.69 8.89
CA GLN A 207 -4.10 -3.89 9.21
C GLN A 207 -4.50 -2.97 10.35
N TRP A 208 -5.73 -2.51 10.36
CA TRP A 208 -6.32 -1.83 11.51
C TRP A 208 -7.75 -2.28 11.70
N THR A 209 -8.23 -2.09 12.92
CA THR A 209 -9.64 -2.31 13.24
C THR A 209 -10.30 -0.99 13.52
N ARG A 210 -11.46 -0.80 12.88
CA ARG A 210 -12.33 0.34 13.11
C ARG A 210 -12.82 0.30 14.54
N ARG A 211 -12.68 1.42 15.26
CA ARG A 211 -13.38 1.59 16.53
C ARG A 211 -14.88 1.62 16.21
N GLN A 212 -15.64 0.69 16.81
CA GLN A 212 -17.10 0.82 16.79
C GLN A 212 -17.44 2.07 17.61
N LEU A 213 -17.92 3.11 16.94
CA LEU A 213 -18.52 4.24 17.61
C LEU A 213 -19.90 3.78 18.08
N GLU A 214 -20.20 3.89 19.38
CA GLU A 214 -21.59 4.11 19.76
C GLU A 214 -22.06 5.38 19.02
N PRO A 215 -23.26 5.37 18.42
CA PRO A 215 -23.70 6.45 17.56
C PRO A 215 -23.91 7.73 18.37
N GLN A 216 -22.89 8.57 18.47
CA GLN A 216 -23.08 9.97 18.81
C GLN A 216 -23.45 10.69 17.51
N GLY A 217 -24.75 10.72 17.25
CA GLY A 217 -25.33 11.30 16.06
C GLY A 217 -24.94 12.76 15.89
N HIS A 218 -24.18 13.03 14.83
CA HIS A 218 -24.28 14.29 14.12
C HIS A 218 -24.62 13.94 12.67
N GLN A 219 -25.91 13.94 12.37
CA GLN A 219 -26.40 13.87 11.00
C GLN A 219 -25.96 15.14 10.27
N VAL A 220 -25.13 15.00 9.25
CA VAL A 220 -25.06 16.01 8.19
C VAL A 220 -26.28 15.78 7.31
N CYS A 221 -27.32 16.59 7.50
CA CYS A 221 -28.49 16.55 6.64
C CYS A 221 -28.08 16.88 5.19
N PRO A 222 -28.51 16.10 4.18
CA PRO A 222 -28.42 16.56 2.81
C PRO A 222 -29.31 17.80 2.65
N GLU A 223 -28.76 18.88 2.11
CA GLU A 223 -29.55 20.02 1.64
C GLU A 223 -30.62 19.48 0.68
N SER A 224 -31.88 19.62 1.10
CA SER A 224 -33.05 19.49 0.23
C SER A 224 -32.96 20.58 -0.82
N SER A 225 -32.87 20.16 -2.08
CA SER A 225 -33.21 21.00 -3.22
C SER A 225 -34.66 21.46 -3.07
N GLU A 226 -34.89 22.76 -2.86
CA GLU A 226 -36.12 23.46 -3.23
C GLU A 226 -35.89 24.98 -3.07
N GLY A 227 -36.15 25.73 -4.16
CA GLY A 227 -36.02 27.18 -4.27
C GLY A 227 -35.58 27.63 -5.65
#